data_AF-A0A7C3L9Y4-F1
#
_entry.id   AF-A0A7C3L9Y4-F1
#
_cell.length_a   1.000
_cell.length_b   1.000
_cell.length_c   1.000
_cell.angle_alpha   90.00
_cell.angle_beta   90.00
_cell.angle_gamma   90.00
#
_symmetry.space_group_name_H-M   'P 1'
#
loop_
_entity.id
_entity.type
_entity.pdbx_description
1 polymer ?
#
loop_
_entity_poly.entity_id
_entity_poly.type
_entity_poly.pdbx_seq_one_letter_code
_entity_poly.pdbx_strand_id
1 'polypeptide(L)'
;MSTAILQERQDQMCRTELGSKFSIVCDKESLAGAISQRACVFCGSRVVLYPIADALHLVHGPIGCAVYTWDIRGALSSGPELHRLSFSTDLQERDVIFGGEKKLYAA
;
A
#
# COMPACT_ATOMS: atom_id res chain seq x y z
N MET A 1 9.76 -36.81 -1.30
CA MET A 1 10.22 -35.42 -1.51
C MET A 1 8.99 -34.60 -1.84
N SER A 2 8.58 -33.69 -0.94
CA SER A 2 7.42 -32.83 -1.16
C SER A 2 7.76 -31.84 -2.26
N THR A 3 7.08 -31.95 -3.40
CA THR A 3 7.08 -30.94 -4.46
C THR A 3 6.46 -29.68 -3.87
N ALA A 4 7.31 -28.70 -3.51
CA ALA A 4 6.82 -27.40 -3.10
C ALA A 4 5.95 -26.82 -4.22
N ILE A 5 4.68 -26.56 -3.93
CA ILE A 5 3.70 -26.02 -4.89
C ILE A 5 4.19 -24.67 -5.45
N LEU A 6 4.99 -23.92 -4.69
CA LEU A 6 5.57 -22.64 -5.07
C LEU A 6 7.11 -22.70 -5.01
N GLN A 7 7.74 -23.17 -6.09
CA GLN A 7 9.19 -23.36 -6.17
C GLN A 7 9.98 -22.05 -5.99
N GLU A 8 9.47 -20.94 -6.53
CA GLU A 8 10.11 -19.62 -6.46
C GLU A 8 10.21 -19.07 -5.01
N ARG A 9 9.46 -19.64 -4.06
CA ARG A 9 9.48 -19.21 -2.65
C ARG A 9 10.43 -20.02 -1.77
N GLN A 10 11.14 -21.01 -2.31
CA GLN A 10 12.02 -21.89 -1.52
C GLN A 10 13.07 -21.10 -0.73
N ASP A 11 13.71 -20.12 -1.37
CA ASP A 11 14.72 -19.26 -0.73
C ASP A 11 14.14 -18.24 0.26
N GLN A 12 12.81 -18.14 0.35
CA GLN A 12 12.08 -17.25 1.27
C GLN A 12 11.54 -18.00 2.50
N MET A 13 11.96 -19.25 2.70
CA MET A 13 11.63 -20.08 3.86
C MET A 13 12.92 -20.63 4.48
N CYS A 14 13.14 -20.37 5.76
CA CYS A 14 14.28 -20.91 6.50
C CYS A 14 13.77 -21.73 7.68
N ARG A 15 14.30 -22.95 7.86
CA ARG A 15 14.11 -23.73 9.08
C ARG A 15 15.23 -23.37 10.04
N THR A 16 14.86 -22.90 11.23
CA THR A 16 15.82 -22.55 12.27
C THR A 16 16.22 -23.81 13.05
N GLU A 17 17.41 -24.34 12.78
CA GLU A 17 18.02 -25.44 13.53
C GLU A 17 19.25 -24.93 14.30
N LEU A 18 19.54 -25.53 15.46
CA LEU A 18 20.66 -25.12 16.31
C LEU A 18 21.98 -25.28 15.55
N GLY A 19 22.74 -24.19 15.37
CA GLY A 19 24.00 -24.19 14.61
C GLY A 19 23.86 -24.05 13.09
N SER A 20 22.63 -23.97 12.54
CA SER A 20 22.41 -23.69 11.12
C SER A 20 22.59 -22.21 10.79
N LYS A 21 23.12 -21.90 9.60
CA LYS A 21 23.25 -20.53 9.11
C LYS A 21 21.88 -20.02 8.66
N PHE A 22 21.36 -18.99 9.32
CA PHE A 22 20.14 -18.31 8.89
C PHE A 22 20.36 -17.60 7.55
N SER A 23 19.60 -17.99 6.53
CA SER A 23 19.65 -17.38 5.20
C SER A 23 18.24 -17.36 4.61
N ILE A 24 17.74 -16.16 4.35
CA ILE A 24 16.43 -15.92 3.73
C ILE A 24 16.58 -14.78 2.71
N VAL A 25 16.01 -14.96 1.53
CA VAL A 25 16.01 -13.93 0.48
C VAL A 25 14.78 -13.04 0.66
N CYS A 26 15.04 -11.77 1.00
CA CYS A 26 14.02 -10.74 1.15
C CYS A 26 13.91 -9.87 -0.11
N ASP A 27 12.95 -8.95 -0.11
CA ASP A 27 12.80 -7.89 -1.12
C ASP A 27 12.67 -8.31 -2.60
N LYS A 28 12.44 -9.60 -2.87
CA LYS A 28 11.98 -10.07 -4.19
C LYS A 28 10.54 -9.67 -4.45
N GLU A 29 10.16 -9.55 -5.71
CA GLU A 29 8.76 -9.38 -6.13
C GLU A 29 7.83 -10.48 -5.60
N SER A 30 6.56 -10.14 -5.38
CA SER A 30 5.56 -11.12 -4.94
C SER A 30 5.24 -12.11 -6.07
N LEU A 31 5.27 -13.41 -5.75
CA LEU A 31 4.79 -14.43 -6.69
C LEU A 31 3.29 -14.27 -6.98
N ALA A 32 2.93 -14.23 -8.26
CA ALA A 32 1.54 -14.09 -8.71
C ALA A 32 0.69 -15.27 -8.22
N GLY A 33 -0.55 -15.00 -7.79
CA GLY A 33 -1.47 -16.02 -7.29
C GLY A 33 -1.13 -16.59 -5.90
N ALA A 34 -0.04 -16.17 -5.26
CA ALA A 34 0.39 -16.68 -3.97
C ALA A 34 -0.32 -16.05 -2.75
N ILE A 35 -1.34 -15.20 -2.98
CA ILE A 35 -2.10 -14.47 -1.94
C ILE A 35 -1.14 -13.79 -0.95
N SER A 36 -0.23 -12.98 -1.49
CA SER A 36 0.77 -12.25 -0.69
C SER A 36 0.11 -11.30 0.29
N GLN A 37 0.66 -11.18 1.50
CA GLN A 37 0.22 -10.21 2.51
C GLN A 37 0.80 -8.81 2.28
N ARG A 38 1.57 -8.60 1.20
CA ARG A 38 2.11 -7.29 0.85
C ARG A 38 1.02 -6.36 0.31
N ALA A 39 1.23 -5.07 0.50
CA ALA A 39 0.45 -4.00 -0.10
C ALA A 39 1.29 -3.23 -1.13
N CYS A 40 0.67 -2.28 -1.84
CA CYS A 40 1.36 -1.43 -2.81
C CYS A 40 2.07 -0.25 -2.14
N VAL A 41 2.94 0.43 -2.90
CA VAL A 41 3.70 1.61 -2.44
C VAL A 41 2.80 2.78 -2.02
N PHE A 42 1.63 2.95 -2.64
CA PHE A 42 0.64 3.95 -2.22
C PHE A 42 0.13 3.67 -0.81
N CYS A 43 -0.24 2.42 -0.50
CA CYS A 43 -0.65 2.04 0.84
C CYS A 43 0.46 2.31 1.87
N GLY A 44 1.72 2.06 1.50
CA GLY A 44 2.89 2.41 2.33
C GLY A 44 2.99 3.90 2.59
N SER A 45 2.92 4.73 1.55
CA SER A 45 2.93 6.19 1.66
C SER A 45 1.79 6.71 2.54
N ARG A 46 0.56 6.22 2.34
CA ARG A 46 -0.60 6.64 3.13
C ARG A 46 -0.43 6.34 4.63
N VAL A 47 0.14 5.19 4.97
CA VAL A 47 0.45 4.83 6.38
C VAL A 47 1.41 5.83 7.02
N VAL A 48 2.45 6.22 6.28
CA VAL A 48 3.46 7.18 6.77
C VAL A 48 2.90 8.60 6.87
N LEU A 49 1.98 8.97 5.98
CA LEU A 49 1.37 10.30 5.97
C LEU A 49 0.28 10.48 7.03
N TYR A 50 -0.44 9.41 7.40
CA TYR A 50 -1.55 9.49 8.37
C TYR A 50 -1.27 10.29 9.65
N PRO A 51 -0.09 10.22 10.29
CA PRO A 51 0.19 11.01 11.50
C PRO A 51 0.35 12.52 11.28
N ILE A 52 0.37 13.02 10.04
CA ILE A 52 0.45 14.45 9.74
C ILE A 52 -0.94 15.07 9.88
N ALA A 53 -1.31 15.37 11.12
CA ALA A 53 -2.68 15.62 11.52
C ALA A 53 -3.28 16.94 10.98
N ASP A 54 -2.43 17.90 10.63
CA ASP A 54 -2.77 19.25 10.15
C ASP A 54 -2.69 19.39 8.62
N ALA A 55 -2.47 18.30 7.89
CA ALA A 55 -2.41 18.29 6.43
C ALA A 55 -3.59 17.54 5.80
N LEU A 56 -4.07 18.06 4.68
CA LEU A 56 -4.97 17.34 3.79
C LEU A 56 -4.15 16.43 2.88
N HIS A 57 -4.54 15.16 2.78
CA HIS A 57 -3.91 14.21 1.88
C HIS A 57 -4.85 13.86 0.72
N LEU A 58 -4.69 14.59 -0.39
CA LEU A 58 -5.46 14.39 -1.61
C LEU A 58 -4.94 13.16 -2.38
N VAL A 59 -5.80 12.18 -2.57
CA VAL A 59 -5.52 10.99 -3.39
C VAL A 59 -5.87 11.30 -4.84
N HIS A 60 -4.87 11.55 -5.66
CA HIS A 60 -5.08 11.74 -7.10
C HIS A 60 -5.16 10.40 -7.83
N GLY A 61 -6.38 9.94 -8.10
CA GLY A 61 -6.63 8.65 -8.73
C GLY A 61 -8.12 8.31 -8.74
N PRO A 62 -8.49 7.10 -9.17
CA PRO A 62 -9.85 6.58 -9.02
C PRO A 62 -10.25 6.47 -7.54
N ILE A 63 -11.54 6.50 -7.25
CA ILE A 63 -12.07 6.52 -5.87
C ILE A 63 -11.62 5.37 -4.97
N GLY A 64 -11.35 4.18 -5.53
CA GLY A 64 -11.10 2.96 -4.75
C GLY A 64 -9.92 3.07 -3.78
N CYS A 65 -8.79 3.65 -4.21
CA CYS A 65 -7.62 3.82 -3.35
C CYS A 65 -7.91 4.71 -2.14
N ALA A 66 -8.73 5.76 -2.32
CA ALA A 66 -9.10 6.69 -1.26
C ALA A 66 -10.07 6.04 -0.25
N VAL A 67 -11.02 5.22 -0.73
CA VAL A 67 -12.03 4.57 0.12
C VAL A 67 -11.42 3.42 0.91
N TYR A 68 -10.71 2.49 0.26
CA TYR A 68 -10.21 1.28 0.94
C TYR A 68 -9.07 1.54 1.91
N THR A 69 -8.44 2.71 1.83
CA THR A 69 -7.40 3.09 2.79
C THR A 69 -7.88 4.04 3.86
N TRP A 70 -9.15 4.49 3.85
CA TRP A 70 -9.67 5.52 4.73
C TRP A 70 -9.77 5.09 6.20
N ASP A 71 -9.07 5.80 7.08
CA ASP A 71 -9.08 5.64 8.55
C ASP A 71 -8.82 4.22 9.07
N ILE A 72 -8.13 3.37 8.30
CA ILE A 72 -7.87 1.96 8.65
C ILE A 72 -6.64 1.74 9.56
N ARG A 73 -5.90 2.81 9.89
CA ARG A 73 -4.62 2.72 10.64
C ARG A 73 -4.66 3.29 12.04
N GLY A 74 -5.69 4.07 12.39
CA GLY A 74 -5.89 4.60 13.75
C GLY A 74 -4.80 5.57 14.22
N ALA A 75 -4.31 6.45 13.33
CA ALA A 75 -3.35 7.47 13.72
C ALA A 75 -3.99 8.49 14.68
N LEU A 76 -3.42 8.59 15.88
CA LEU A 76 -3.93 9.45 16.94
C LEU A 76 -3.50 10.90 16.72
N SER A 77 -4.39 11.82 17.06
CA SER A 77 -4.09 13.25 17.18
C SER A 77 -4.77 13.79 18.43
N SER A 78 -4.10 14.70 19.14
CA SER A 78 -4.68 15.43 20.28
C SER A 78 -5.22 16.82 19.87
N GLY A 79 -5.26 17.11 18.58
CA GLY A 79 -5.62 18.42 18.04
C GLY A 79 -6.29 18.29 16.67
N PRO A 80 -5.71 18.83 15.58
CA PRO A 80 -6.27 18.71 14.24
C PRO A 80 -6.58 17.26 13.86
N GLU A 81 -7.68 17.05 13.12
CA GLU A 81 -8.10 15.71 12.66
C GLU A 81 -8.24 15.65 11.14
N LEU A 82 -7.60 16.56 10.40
CA LEU A 82 -7.76 16.68 8.96
C LEU A 82 -7.28 15.41 8.22
N HIS A 83 -6.26 14.74 8.76
CA HIS A 83 -5.73 13.47 8.26
C HIS A 83 -6.73 12.31 8.30
N ARG A 84 -7.76 12.40 9.16
CA ARG A 84 -8.80 11.37 9.32
C ARG A 84 -9.81 11.38 8.18
N LEU A 85 -9.86 12.45 7.40
CA LEU A 85 -10.71 12.56 6.22
C LEU A 85 -10.01 11.98 4.98
N SER A 86 -10.80 11.55 4.00
CA SER A 86 -10.29 11.03 2.73
C SER A 86 -10.78 11.91 1.59
N PHE A 87 -9.84 12.44 0.82
CA PHE A 87 -10.08 13.31 -0.32
C PHE A 87 -9.55 12.66 -1.57
N SER A 88 -10.30 12.75 -2.66
CA SER A 88 -9.93 12.16 -3.95
C SER A 88 -10.33 13.06 -5.10
N THR A 89 -9.54 13.05 -6.16
CA THR A 89 -9.94 13.65 -7.44
C THR A 89 -10.92 12.79 -8.22
N ASP A 90 -11.16 11.54 -7.79
CA ASP A 90 -12.07 10.56 -8.41
C ASP A 90 -11.92 10.52 -9.94
N LEU A 91 -10.76 10.05 -10.42
CA LEU A 91 -10.48 10.01 -11.84
C LEU A 91 -11.48 9.10 -12.57
N GLN A 92 -12.15 9.68 -13.56
CA GLN A 92 -13.10 9.01 -14.44
C GLN A 92 -12.45 8.68 -15.79
N GLU A 93 -13.15 7.93 -16.63
CA GLU A 93 -12.64 7.50 -17.95
C GLU A 93 -12.13 8.68 -18.79
N ARG A 94 -12.83 9.82 -18.78
CA ARG A 94 -12.38 11.03 -19.50
C ARG A 94 -11.05 11.58 -18.96
N ASP A 95 -10.82 11.50 -17.66
CA ASP A 95 -9.57 11.96 -17.04
C ASP A 95 -8.41 11.01 -17.38
N VAL A 96 -8.70 9.72 -17.61
CA VAL A 96 -7.71 8.74 -18.11
C VAL A 96 -7.38 9.00 -19.57
N ILE A 97 -8.38 9.27 -20.41
CA ILE A 97 -8.19 9.51 -21.85
C ILE A 97 -7.49 10.85 -22.12
N PHE A 98 -7.89 11.91 -21.41
CA PHE A 98 -7.46 13.28 -21.71
C PHE A 98 -6.50 13.88 -20.66
N GLY A 99 -6.19 13.14 -19.60
CA GLY A 99 -5.33 13.58 -18.50
C GLY A 99 -6.10 14.25 -17.35
N GLY A 100 -5.62 14.03 -16.12
CA GLY A 100 -6.25 14.52 -14.89
C GLY A 100 -5.68 15.83 -14.33
N GLU A 101 -4.67 16.43 -14.98
CA GLU A 101 -3.92 17.58 -14.43
C GLU A 101 -4.81 18.79 -14.12
N LYS A 102 -5.72 19.15 -15.04
CA LYS A 102 -6.67 20.26 -14.83
C LYS A 102 -7.62 20.00 -13.68
N LYS A 103 -8.00 18.75 -13.49
CA LYS A 103 -8.85 18.33 -12.37
C LYS A 103 -8.08 18.38 -11.06
N LEU A 104 -6.82 17.96 -11.06
CA LEU A 104 -5.93 18.07 -9.90
C LEU A 104 -5.69 19.52 -9.49
N TYR A 105 -5.47 20.42 -10.46
CA TYR A 105 -5.26 21.84 -10.18
C TYR A 105 -6.49 22.51 -9.56
N ALA A 106 -7.70 22.07 -9.91
CA ALA A 106 -8.96 22.63 -9.43
C ALA A 106 -9.52 21.94 -8.18
N ALA A 107 -8.84 20.91 -7.65
CA ALA A 107 -9.27 20.10 -6.52
C ALA A 107 -9.01 20.76 -5.16
#